data_AF-A0A1X2FDW2-F1
#
_entry.id   AF-A0A1X2FDW2-F1
#
_cell.length_a   1.000
_cell.length_b   1.000
_cell.length_c   1.000
_cell.angle_alpha   90.00
_cell.angle_beta   90.00
_cell.angle_gamma   90.00
#
_symmetry.space_group_name_H-M   'P 1'
#
loop_
_entity.id
_entity.type
_entity.pdbx_description
1 polymer ?
#
loop_
_entity_poly.entity_id
_entity_poly.type
_entity_poly.pdbx_seq_one_letter_code
_entity_poly.pdbx_strand_id
1 'polypeptide(L)'
;MTASVRATNAATRDEFSERLLKGSVKKSYAPIVDIDWDAPLDPDKFYLPPRVVSLYGTPLWDSMSREQQIELSRQELTNTLSAGIWFENILNQALLRKMMHQDPTARSTHYELTELGDETRHMVMFGKAIDKIGAKPVRPRLYQRMIINSLPFMFQGSVLWVAALIGEEIFDSLQRQMMDDPDLQPMVQRLMRIHVTEEARHIQFARDGLRKRTPTMPWITRVWVSNLNGVGGLFFRYLFTNKVQYQRVGLDARAARRMARASAHRQKVQIAGFAPLAAFLEEVGLMGRIGRRMWRRSGFLPQDAGHRPKINWRRRIALEPGAEPSMDEDVYEGPAVVHAAEREHAVRVLLTGHLGPIDGRYRWQGSILDGDMPAGAGPVRLTIGSRTVDARITERTAQGTFSIAGVGEPPFPLDDVEITVAG
;
A
#
# COMPACT_ATOMS: atom_id res chain seq x y z
N MET A 1 28.25 -22.74 13.36
CA MET A 1 26.83 -22.55 12.98
C MET A 1 26.53 -21.12 12.51
N THR A 2 26.96 -20.07 13.22
CA THR A 2 26.68 -18.65 12.87
C THR A 2 27.34 -18.14 11.59
N ALA A 3 28.59 -18.55 11.29
CA ALA A 3 29.29 -18.14 10.06
C ALA A 3 28.64 -18.70 8.79
N SER A 4 28.18 -19.96 8.82
CA SER A 4 27.49 -20.62 7.70
C SER A 4 26.13 -19.97 7.44
N VAL A 5 25.32 -19.69 8.47
CA VAL A 5 24.03 -18.99 8.32
C VAL A 5 24.22 -17.56 7.76
N ARG A 6 25.27 -16.86 8.19
CA ARG A 6 25.58 -15.50 7.68
C ARG A 6 25.99 -15.53 6.21
N ALA A 7 26.75 -16.55 5.79
CA ALA A 7 27.13 -16.75 4.39
C ALA A 7 25.91 -17.10 3.51
N THR A 8 25.01 -17.97 3.97
CA THR A 8 23.77 -18.31 3.25
C THR A 8 22.84 -17.11 3.11
N ASN A 9 22.69 -16.29 4.16
CA ASN A 9 21.89 -15.06 4.10
C ASN A 9 22.49 -13.98 3.18
N ALA A 10 23.82 -13.93 3.07
CA ALA A 10 24.49 -13.03 2.12
C ALA A 10 24.28 -13.49 0.67
N ALA A 11 24.47 -14.78 0.37
CA ALA A 11 24.25 -15.35 -0.96
C ALA A 11 22.81 -15.13 -1.46
N THR A 12 21.80 -15.39 -0.60
CA THR A 12 20.39 -15.16 -0.96
C THR A 12 20.03 -13.68 -1.15
N ARG A 13 20.78 -12.74 -0.54
CA ARG A 13 20.58 -11.30 -0.74
C ARG A 13 21.21 -10.84 -2.06
N ASP A 14 22.36 -11.37 -2.43
CA ASP A 14 23.03 -11.02 -3.67
C ASP A 14 22.27 -11.57 -4.89
N GLU A 15 21.77 -12.81 -4.85
CA GLU A 15 20.90 -13.36 -5.91
C GLU A 15 19.63 -12.53 -6.12
N PHE A 16 18.98 -12.14 -5.01
CA PHE A 16 17.80 -11.28 -5.05
C PHE A 16 18.12 -9.90 -5.64
N SER A 17 19.24 -9.29 -5.23
CA SER A 17 19.68 -7.99 -5.74
C SER A 17 20.04 -8.06 -7.23
N GLU A 18 20.67 -9.15 -7.68
CA GLU A 18 20.98 -9.37 -9.09
C GLU A 18 19.71 -9.45 -9.95
N ARG A 19 18.67 -10.13 -9.46
CA ARG A 19 17.37 -10.17 -10.14
C ARG A 19 16.75 -8.79 -10.27
N LEU A 20 16.80 -7.98 -9.21
CA LEU A 20 16.27 -6.61 -9.26
C LEU A 20 17.10 -5.72 -10.20
N LEU A 21 18.43 -5.81 -10.18
CA LEU A 21 19.31 -5.11 -11.13
C LEU A 21 18.95 -5.43 -12.59
N LYS A 22 18.75 -6.70 -12.92
CA LYS A 22 18.31 -7.13 -14.26
C LYS A 22 16.92 -6.55 -14.59
N GLY A 23 16.05 -6.40 -13.60
CA GLY A 23 14.75 -5.75 -13.73
C GLY A 23 14.85 -4.25 -14.01
N SER A 24 15.73 -3.54 -13.30
CA SER A 24 15.95 -2.09 -13.46
C SER A 24 16.40 -1.75 -14.88
N VAL A 25 17.30 -2.53 -15.49
CA VAL A 25 17.73 -2.30 -16.89
C VAL A 25 16.55 -2.39 -17.88
N LYS A 26 15.57 -3.26 -17.63
CA LYS A 26 14.43 -3.47 -18.52
C LYS A 26 13.27 -2.50 -18.31
N LYS A 27 13.18 -1.89 -17.12
CA LYS A 27 12.05 -1.06 -16.67
C LYS A 27 12.53 0.21 -15.95
N SER A 28 13.62 0.79 -16.43
CA SER A 28 14.06 2.13 -16.04
C SER A 28 13.57 3.10 -17.10
N TYR A 29 12.87 4.13 -16.66
CA TYR A 29 12.34 5.17 -17.52
C TYR A 29 13.24 6.40 -17.44
N ALA A 30 13.31 7.16 -18.53
CA ALA A 30 13.86 8.50 -18.55
C ALA A 30 12.68 9.48 -18.51
N PRO A 31 12.33 10.06 -17.34
CA PRO A 31 11.11 10.86 -17.21
C PRO A 31 11.04 12.09 -18.14
N ILE A 32 12.19 12.54 -18.64
CA ILE A 32 12.30 13.63 -19.61
C ILE A 32 11.69 13.22 -20.96
N VAL A 33 11.80 11.94 -21.34
CA VAL A 33 11.38 11.39 -22.63
C VAL A 33 10.07 10.61 -22.52
N ASP A 34 9.87 9.91 -21.40
CA ASP A 34 8.74 9.00 -21.22
C ASP A 34 7.40 9.67 -20.92
N ILE A 35 7.39 10.98 -20.72
CA ILE A 35 6.20 11.81 -20.56
C ILE A 35 6.20 12.86 -21.66
N ASP A 36 5.10 12.95 -22.40
CA ASP A 36 4.86 14.05 -23.33
C ASP A 36 4.58 15.32 -22.53
N TRP A 37 5.65 16.07 -22.25
CA TRP A 37 5.58 17.33 -21.51
C TRP A 37 5.01 18.47 -22.35
N ASP A 38 4.91 18.31 -23.68
CA ASP A 38 4.43 19.35 -24.59
C ASP A 38 2.91 19.24 -24.82
N ALA A 39 2.33 18.05 -24.62
CA ALA A 39 0.89 17.84 -24.64
C ALA A 39 0.10 18.87 -23.80
N PRO A 40 -1.01 19.42 -24.30
CA PRO A 40 -1.83 20.36 -23.55
C PRO A 40 -2.49 19.68 -22.34
N LEU A 41 -2.69 20.45 -21.28
CA LEU A 41 -3.50 20.02 -20.15
C LEU A 41 -4.97 20.21 -20.48
N ASP A 42 -5.80 19.25 -20.11
CA ASP A 42 -7.25 19.30 -20.30
C ASP A 42 -7.89 20.13 -19.17
N PRO A 43 -8.54 21.27 -19.44
CA PRO A 43 -9.07 22.13 -18.39
C PRO A 43 -10.18 21.47 -17.54
N ASP A 44 -10.86 20.45 -18.07
CA ASP A 44 -12.02 19.80 -17.41
C ASP A 44 -11.63 18.55 -16.61
N LYS A 45 -10.36 18.13 -16.71
CA LYS A 45 -9.81 16.97 -16.01
C LYS A 45 -9.12 17.30 -14.70
N PHE A 46 -9.23 16.37 -13.77
CA PHE A 46 -8.61 16.45 -12.46
C PHE A 46 -7.14 16.04 -12.48
N TYR A 47 -6.41 16.53 -11.47
CA TYR A 47 -5.02 16.13 -11.19
C TYR A 47 -4.93 14.99 -10.16
N LEU A 48 -6.02 14.73 -9.45
CA LEU A 48 -6.25 13.57 -8.59
C LEU A 48 -7.72 13.19 -8.75
N PRO A 49 -8.09 11.90 -8.87
CA PRO A 49 -9.50 11.53 -9.01
C PRO A 49 -10.37 12.12 -7.91
N PRO A 50 -11.61 12.52 -8.20
CA PRO A 50 -12.52 13.08 -7.21
C PRO A 50 -12.55 12.26 -5.91
N ARG A 51 -12.70 10.93 -6.03
CA ARG A 51 -12.79 10.02 -4.89
C ARG A 51 -11.58 10.06 -3.94
N VAL A 52 -10.41 10.52 -4.37
CA VAL A 52 -9.23 10.59 -3.50
C VAL A 52 -8.94 12.01 -2.99
N VAL A 53 -9.65 13.03 -3.47
CA VAL A 53 -9.51 14.42 -3.01
C VAL A 53 -10.02 14.55 -1.58
N SER A 54 -9.31 15.32 -0.74
CA SER A 54 -9.53 15.29 0.71
C SER A 54 -10.91 15.76 1.18
N LEU A 55 -11.61 16.58 0.39
CA LEU A 55 -12.96 17.08 0.70
C LEU A 55 -14.08 16.25 0.06
N TYR A 56 -13.78 15.27 -0.78
CA TYR A 56 -14.79 14.48 -1.46
C TYR A 56 -15.77 13.81 -0.47
N GLY A 57 -17.06 13.85 -0.82
CA GLY A 57 -18.15 13.34 0.03
C GLY A 57 -18.42 14.19 1.28
N THR A 58 -18.05 15.47 1.27
CA THR A 58 -18.39 16.42 2.35
C THR A 58 -19.30 17.54 1.83
N PRO A 59 -20.12 18.17 2.69
CA PRO A 59 -20.97 19.28 2.25
C PRO A 59 -20.21 20.45 1.60
N LEU A 60 -18.93 20.64 1.98
CA LEU A 60 -18.10 21.68 1.36
C LEU A 60 -17.73 21.31 -0.08
N TRP A 61 -17.49 20.04 -0.38
CA TRP A 61 -17.26 19.59 -1.75
C TRP A 61 -18.49 19.75 -2.63
N ASP A 62 -19.67 19.41 -2.10
CA ASP A 62 -20.93 19.49 -2.84
C ASP A 62 -21.35 20.94 -3.18
N SER A 63 -20.82 21.90 -2.42
CA SER A 63 -21.02 23.34 -2.65
C SER A 63 -19.91 24.01 -3.45
N MET A 64 -18.81 23.30 -3.75
CA MET A 64 -17.73 23.82 -4.59
C MET A 64 -18.14 23.81 -6.06
N SER A 65 -17.73 24.83 -6.81
CA SER A 65 -17.82 24.79 -8.26
C SER A 65 -16.89 23.72 -8.85
N ARG A 66 -17.14 23.31 -10.10
CA ARG A 66 -16.30 22.32 -10.77
C ARG A 66 -14.84 22.79 -10.87
N GLU A 67 -14.63 24.07 -11.13
CA GLU A 67 -13.30 24.69 -11.20
C GLU A 67 -12.60 24.64 -9.85
N GLN A 68 -13.31 24.88 -8.75
CA GLN A 68 -12.75 24.76 -7.40
C GLN A 68 -12.38 23.31 -7.06
N GLN A 69 -13.19 22.34 -7.50
CA GLN A 69 -12.89 20.91 -7.32
C GLN A 69 -11.62 20.50 -8.07
N ILE A 70 -11.49 20.92 -9.33
CA ILE A 70 -10.29 20.67 -10.16
C ILE A 70 -9.07 21.37 -9.54
N GLU A 71 -9.20 22.64 -9.15
CA GLU A 71 -8.13 23.41 -8.53
C GLU A 71 -7.67 22.79 -7.20
N LEU A 72 -8.60 22.27 -6.38
CA LEU A 72 -8.24 21.55 -5.17
C LEU A 72 -7.41 20.29 -5.47
N SER A 73 -7.82 19.51 -6.47
CA SER A 73 -7.05 18.33 -6.89
C SER A 73 -5.64 18.70 -7.35
N ARG A 74 -5.49 19.84 -8.06
CA ARG A 74 -4.20 20.37 -8.51
C ARG A 74 -3.30 20.75 -7.33
N GLN A 75 -3.85 21.43 -6.33
CA GLN A 75 -3.11 21.82 -5.13
C GLN A 75 -2.71 20.63 -4.25
N GLU A 76 -3.58 19.62 -4.14
CA GLU A 76 -3.30 18.40 -3.40
C GLU A 76 -2.23 17.54 -4.09
N LEU A 77 -2.28 17.41 -5.42
CA LEU A 77 -1.21 16.77 -6.19
C LEU A 77 0.12 17.53 -5.97
N THR A 78 0.10 18.85 -6.13
CA THR A 78 1.30 19.70 -5.96
C THR A 78 1.93 19.51 -4.58
N ASN A 79 1.13 19.50 -3.52
CA ASN A 79 1.61 19.28 -2.15
C ASN A 79 2.21 17.87 -1.98
N THR A 80 1.61 16.86 -2.60
CA THR A 80 2.10 15.47 -2.58
C THR A 80 3.43 15.33 -3.32
N LEU A 81 3.52 15.81 -4.57
CA LEU A 81 4.75 15.81 -5.37
C LEU A 81 5.86 16.60 -4.69
N SER A 82 5.53 17.77 -4.12
CA SER A 82 6.51 18.58 -3.37
C SER A 82 7.08 17.81 -2.18
N ALA A 83 6.24 17.07 -1.45
CA ALA A 83 6.69 16.25 -0.33
C ALA A 83 7.51 15.03 -0.79
N GLY A 84 7.14 14.42 -1.92
CA GLY A 84 7.90 13.34 -2.57
C GLY A 84 9.35 13.74 -2.84
N ILE A 85 9.56 14.91 -3.48
CA ILE A 85 10.93 15.44 -3.75
C ILE A 85 11.78 15.50 -2.47
N TRP A 86 11.21 15.98 -1.36
CA TRP A 86 11.96 16.07 -0.10
C TRP A 86 12.19 14.71 0.53
N PHE A 87 11.24 13.79 0.40
CA PHE A 87 11.34 12.43 0.90
C PHE A 87 12.43 11.64 0.17
N GLU A 88 12.44 11.65 -1.15
CA GLU A 88 13.47 11.03 -2.00
C GLU A 88 14.85 11.59 -1.68
N ASN A 89 14.96 12.91 -1.49
CA ASN A 89 16.21 13.55 -1.06
C ASN A 89 16.68 13.07 0.33
N ILE A 90 15.77 12.80 1.28
CA ILE A 90 16.13 12.24 2.59
C ILE A 90 16.63 10.80 2.45
N LEU A 91 15.95 9.99 1.63
CA LEU A 91 16.36 8.60 1.35
C LEU A 91 17.73 8.55 0.68
N ASN A 92 17.97 9.39 -0.34
CA ASN A 92 19.24 9.49 -1.04
C ASN A 92 20.39 9.81 -0.08
N GLN A 93 20.19 10.79 0.83
CA GLN A 93 21.18 11.10 1.85
C GLN A 93 21.44 9.92 2.80
N ALA A 94 20.39 9.20 3.21
CA ALA A 94 20.54 8.05 4.10
C ALA A 94 21.24 6.86 3.41
N LEU A 95 20.91 6.57 2.15
CA LEU A 95 21.54 5.53 1.33
C LEU A 95 23.02 5.85 1.07
N LEU A 96 23.35 7.08 0.69
CA LEU A 96 24.74 7.52 0.51
C LEU A 96 25.58 7.39 1.79
N ARG A 97 25.01 7.73 2.94
CA ARG A 97 25.69 7.52 4.23
C ARG A 97 25.88 6.05 4.56
N LYS A 98 24.87 5.22 4.28
CA LYS A 98 24.91 3.78 4.55
C LYS A 98 25.97 3.07 3.69
N MET A 99 26.10 3.47 2.43
CA MET A 99 27.09 2.93 1.49
C MET A 99 28.53 3.04 2.02
N MET A 100 28.85 4.08 2.81
CA MET A 100 30.18 4.25 3.43
C MET A 100 30.60 3.11 4.36
N HIS A 101 29.66 2.24 4.73
CA HIS A 101 29.87 1.10 5.62
C HIS A 101 29.61 -0.25 4.93
N GLN A 102 29.48 -0.27 3.60
CA GLN A 102 29.20 -1.46 2.80
C GLN A 102 30.35 -1.77 1.84
N ASP A 103 30.42 -3.03 1.42
CA ASP A 103 31.33 -3.45 0.35
C ASP A 103 30.85 -2.83 -0.97
N PRO A 104 31.66 -1.99 -1.64
CA PRO A 104 31.27 -1.35 -2.90
C PRO A 104 31.12 -2.33 -4.06
N THR A 105 31.63 -3.57 -3.94
CA THR A 105 31.55 -4.60 -4.98
C THR A 105 30.31 -5.50 -4.85
N ALA A 106 29.60 -5.42 -3.72
CA ALA A 106 28.44 -6.25 -3.45
C ALA A 106 27.24 -5.87 -4.34
N ARG A 107 26.47 -6.88 -4.78
CA ARG A 107 25.29 -6.66 -5.64
C ARG A 107 24.21 -5.84 -4.96
N SER A 108 24.04 -6.02 -3.65
CA SER A 108 23.16 -5.18 -2.85
C SER A 108 23.57 -3.70 -2.85
N THR A 109 24.87 -3.38 -2.82
CA THR A 109 25.36 -2.01 -2.90
C THR A 109 25.14 -1.42 -4.30
N HIS A 110 25.41 -2.18 -5.36
CA HIS A 110 25.13 -1.73 -6.74
C HIS A 110 23.63 -1.45 -6.96
N TYR A 111 22.77 -2.29 -6.37
CA TYR A 111 21.33 -2.08 -6.46
C TYR A 111 20.89 -0.82 -5.69
N GLU A 112 21.41 -0.57 -4.48
CA GLU A 112 21.14 0.68 -3.73
C GLU A 112 21.58 1.93 -4.50
N LEU A 113 22.68 1.86 -5.25
CA LEU A 113 23.10 2.94 -6.17
C LEU A 113 22.18 3.09 -7.38
N THR A 114 21.54 2.00 -7.82
CA THR A 114 20.52 2.03 -8.87
C THR A 114 19.25 2.70 -8.35
N GLU A 115 18.80 2.37 -7.14
CA GLU A 115 17.67 3.04 -6.47
C GLU A 115 17.94 4.55 -6.35
N LEU A 116 19.12 4.94 -5.85
CA LEU A 116 19.54 6.35 -5.81
C LEU A 116 19.41 7.04 -7.18
N GLY A 117 19.75 6.36 -8.26
CA GLY A 117 19.57 6.86 -9.63
C GLY A 117 18.11 7.03 -10.03
N ASP A 118 17.26 6.03 -9.73
CA ASP A 118 15.80 6.09 -9.96
C ASP A 118 15.18 7.25 -9.16
N GLU A 119 15.55 7.43 -7.88
CA GLU A 119 15.03 8.52 -7.06
C GLU A 119 15.41 9.91 -7.57
N THR A 120 16.64 10.11 -8.05
CA THR A 120 16.99 11.40 -8.65
C THR A 120 16.18 11.72 -9.90
N ARG A 121 15.79 10.70 -10.68
CA ARG A 121 14.90 10.84 -11.83
C ARG A 121 13.47 11.15 -11.40
N HIS A 122 12.96 10.52 -10.34
CA HIS A 122 11.66 10.84 -9.75
C HIS A 122 11.59 12.30 -9.28
N MET A 123 12.62 12.79 -8.59
CA MET A 123 12.69 14.19 -8.15
C MET A 123 12.58 15.16 -9.33
N VAL A 124 13.28 14.88 -10.44
CA VAL A 124 13.19 15.67 -11.68
C VAL A 124 11.78 15.58 -12.28
N MET A 125 11.22 14.38 -12.36
CA MET A 125 9.86 14.13 -12.87
C MET A 125 8.80 14.93 -12.10
N PHE A 126 8.87 14.90 -10.76
CA PHE A 126 7.97 15.63 -9.89
C PHE A 126 8.14 17.15 -10.02
N GLY A 127 9.38 17.62 -10.14
CA GLY A 127 9.68 19.02 -10.42
C GLY A 127 9.05 19.50 -11.73
N LYS A 128 9.26 18.75 -12.82
CA LYS A 128 8.67 19.06 -14.13
C LYS A 128 7.14 19.01 -14.11
N ALA A 129 6.55 18.06 -13.40
CA ALA A 129 5.10 17.99 -13.25
C ALA A 129 4.55 19.22 -12.52
N ILE A 130 5.16 19.66 -11.42
CA ILE A 130 4.73 20.86 -10.70
C ILE A 130 4.82 22.12 -11.59
N ASP A 131 5.87 22.23 -12.39
CA ASP A 131 6.05 23.32 -13.34
C ASP A 131 4.98 23.29 -14.46
N LYS A 132 4.77 22.13 -15.09
CA LYS A 132 3.77 21.93 -16.16
C LYS A 132 2.35 22.28 -15.70
N ILE A 133 1.96 21.90 -14.49
CA ILE A 133 0.62 22.22 -13.94
C ILE A 133 0.50 23.68 -13.46
N GLY A 134 1.57 24.49 -13.58
CA GLY A 134 1.57 25.91 -13.19
C GLY A 134 1.33 26.12 -11.70
N ALA A 135 1.76 25.19 -10.84
CA ALA A 135 1.53 25.28 -9.40
C ALA A 135 2.78 25.72 -8.64
N LYS A 136 2.57 26.48 -7.56
CA LYS A 136 3.69 26.87 -6.68
C LYS A 136 4.07 25.68 -5.78
N PRO A 137 5.29 25.14 -5.80
CA PRO A 137 5.66 24.03 -4.93
C PRO A 137 5.52 24.40 -3.45
N VAL A 138 5.17 23.42 -2.62
CA VAL A 138 5.08 23.60 -1.16
C VAL A 138 6.48 23.41 -0.57
N ARG A 139 7.04 24.49 -0.03
CA ARG A 139 8.39 24.49 0.55
C ARG A 139 8.35 24.40 2.08
N PRO A 140 9.20 23.57 2.70
CA PRO A 140 9.31 23.51 4.15
C PRO A 140 9.84 24.83 4.73
N ARG A 141 9.27 25.21 5.87
CA ARG A 141 9.75 26.34 6.68
C ARG A 141 11.15 26.05 7.23
N LEU A 142 11.85 27.07 7.72
CA LEU A 142 13.24 26.93 8.21
C LEU A 142 13.38 25.81 9.26
N TYR A 143 12.52 25.80 10.28
CA TYR A 143 12.54 24.76 11.31
C TYR A 143 12.22 23.36 10.75
N GLN A 144 11.36 23.26 9.73
CA GLN A 144 11.08 21.98 9.07
C GLN A 144 12.28 21.50 8.26
N ARG A 145 13.00 22.41 7.60
CA ARG A 145 14.26 22.11 6.91
C ARG A 145 15.33 21.62 7.88
N MET A 146 15.44 22.22 9.05
CA MET A 146 16.33 21.74 10.11
C MET A 146 16.00 20.31 10.53
N ILE A 147 14.72 20.01 10.76
CA ILE A 147 14.27 18.64 11.08
C ILE A 147 14.58 17.68 9.92
N ILE A 148 14.19 18.03 8.69
CA ILE A 148 14.41 17.22 7.48
C ILE A 148 15.89 16.86 7.31
N ASN A 149 16.79 17.83 7.45
CA ASN A 149 18.24 17.60 7.34
C ASN A 149 18.82 16.77 8.49
N SER A 150 18.11 16.63 9.62
CA SER A 150 18.52 15.77 10.73
C SER A 150 18.04 14.31 10.58
N LEU A 151 17.00 14.05 9.80
CA LEU A 151 16.41 12.71 9.65
C LEU A 151 17.38 11.66 9.08
N PRO A 152 18.24 11.95 8.08
CA PRO A 152 19.19 10.97 7.56
C PRO A 152 20.15 10.40 8.61
N PHE A 153 20.41 11.12 9.71
CA PHE A 153 21.24 10.62 10.80
C PHE A 153 20.51 9.56 11.65
N MET A 154 19.19 9.64 11.72
CA MET A 154 18.33 8.67 12.42
C MET A 154 17.94 7.48 11.54
N PHE A 155 17.90 7.68 10.22
CA PHE A 155 17.51 6.65 9.25
C PHE A 155 18.68 5.71 8.96
N GLN A 156 18.99 4.87 9.94
CA GLN A 156 20.01 3.83 9.85
C GLN A 156 19.43 2.45 10.11
N GLY A 157 20.08 1.41 9.58
CA GLY A 157 19.69 0.02 9.81
C GLY A 157 18.24 -0.26 9.41
N SER A 158 17.46 -0.87 10.31
CA SER A 158 16.05 -1.18 10.05
C SER A 158 15.12 0.04 10.12
N VAL A 159 15.55 1.14 10.75
CA VAL A 159 14.77 2.39 10.75
C VAL A 159 14.69 2.98 9.35
N LEU A 160 15.81 2.94 8.59
CA LEU A 160 15.83 3.36 7.19
C LEU A 160 14.79 2.61 6.37
N TRP A 161 14.81 1.28 6.42
CA TRP A 161 13.89 0.46 5.62
C TRP A 161 12.42 0.64 6.01
N VAL A 162 12.13 0.78 7.30
CA VAL A 162 10.77 1.08 7.76
C VAL A 162 10.33 2.47 7.30
N ALA A 163 11.22 3.47 7.34
CA ALA A 163 10.93 4.82 6.86
C ALA A 163 10.71 4.87 5.34
N ALA A 164 11.52 4.14 4.58
CA ALA A 164 11.36 3.95 3.12
C ALA A 164 9.98 3.38 2.80
N LEU A 165 9.63 2.23 3.39
CA LEU A 165 8.31 1.60 3.19
C LEU A 165 7.13 2.49 3.60
N ILE A 166 7.26 3.24 4.69
CA ILE A 166 6.21 4.17 5.13
C ILE A 166 5.96 5.26 4.09
N GLY A 167 7.01 5.78 3.45
CA GLY A 167 6.86 6.75 2.38
C GLY A 167 6.33 6.11 1.11
N GLU A 168 7.08 5.16 0.56
CA GLU A 168 6.88 4.57 -0.76
C GLU A 168 5.58 3.78 -0.86
N GLU A 169 5.31 2.88 0.09
CA GLU A 169 4.22 1.90 -0.07
C GLU A 169 2.82 2.52 0.08
N ILE A 170 2.69 3.55 0.92
CA ILE A 170 1.43 4.29 1.05
C ILE A 170 1.14 5.07 -0.24
N PHE A 171 2.16 5.69 -0.84
CA PHE A 171 1.99 6.37 -2.12
C PHE A 171 1.74 5.40 -3.27
N ASP A 172 2.49 4.30 -3.37
CA ASP A 172 2.33 3.25 -4.37
C ASP A 172 0.89 2.70 -4.37
N SER A 173 0.37 2.35 -3.19
CA SER A 173 -1.00 1.85 -3.04
C SER A 173 -2.05 2.87 -3.51
N LEU A 174 -1.89 4.14 -3.14
CA LEU A 174 -2.79 5.21 -3.57
C LEU A 174 -2.70 5.43 -5.09
N GLN A 175 -1.49 5.43 -5.66
CA GLN A 175 -1.27 5.63 -7.09
C GLN A 175 -1.87 4.49 -7.94
N ARG A 176 -1.73 3.24 -7.49
CA ARG A 176 -2.37 2.07 -8.14
C ARG A 176 -3.89 2.17 -8.17
N GLN A 177 -4.51 2.71 -7.12
CA GLN A 177 -5.96 2.90 -7.05
C GLN A 177 -6.47 4.02 -7.97
N MET A 178 -5.59 4.90 -8.48
CA MET A 178 -6.00 6.07 -9.26
C MET A 178 -5.51 6.09 -10.71
N MET A 179 -4.44 5.38 -11.07
CA MET A 179 -3.76 5.59 -12.36
C MET A 179 -4.60 5.31 -13.61
N ASP A 180 -5.65 4.49 -13.51
CA ASP A 180 -6.53 4.14 -14.63
C ASP A 180 -7.86 4.90 -14.60
N ASP A 181 -7.93 5.97 -13.80
CA ASP A 181 -9.10 6.82 -13.72
C ASP A 181 -9.28 7.70 -14.98
N PRO A 182 -10.46 7.67 -15.62
CA PRO A 182 -10.68 8.42 -16.87
C PRO A 182 -10.67 9.95 -16.68
N ASP A 183 -10.96 10.44 -15.47
CA ASP A 183 -11.02 11.87 -15.14
C ASP A 183 -9.63 12.47 -14.87
N LEU A 184 -8.58 11.65 -14.82
CA LEU A 184 -7.20 12.11 -14.62
C LEU A 184 -6.58 12.68 -15.90
N GLN A 185 -5.79 13.73 -15.72
CA GLN A 185 -4.85 14.21 -16.74
C GLN A 185 -3.97 13.07 -17.26
N PRO A 186 -3.87 12.84 -18.58
CA PRO A 186 -3.03 11.78 -19.15
C PRO A 186 -1.56 11.85 -18.71
N MET A 187 -1.00 13.06 -18.59
CA MET A 187 0.35 13.28 -18.08
C MET A 187 0.51 12.78 -16.63
N VAL A 188 -0.50 12.99 -15.78
CA VAL A 188 -0.48 12.51 -14.39
C VAL A 188 -0.58 10.99 -14.35
N GLN A 189 -1.43 10.37 -15.18
CA GLN A 189 -1.51 8.91 -15.28
C GLN A 189 -0.15 8.31 -15.69
N ARG A 190 0.51 8.89 -16.71
CA ARG A 190 1.82 8.43 -17.16
C ARG A 190 2.89 8.56 -16.08
N LEU A 191 2.92 9.71 -15.38
CA LEU A 191 3.81 9.93 -14.24
C LEU A 191 3.61 8.87 -13.15
N MET A 192 2.36 8.58 -12.78
CA MET A 192 2.05 7.58 -11.75
C MET A 192 2.46 6.17 -12.21
N ARG A 193 2.21 5.80 -13.47
CA ARG A 193 2.61 4.49 -14.02
C ARG A 193 4.11 4.29 -14.00
N ILE A 194 4.89 5.32 -14.36
CA ILE A 194 6.35 5.29 -14.30
C ILE A 194 6.80 5.07 -12.86
N HIS A 195 6.41 5.96 -11.95
CA HIS A 195 6.81 5.92 -10.53
C HIS A 195 6.46 4.57 -9.89
N VAL A 196 5.21 4.11 -10.00
CA VAL A 196 4.74 2.83 -9.44
C VAL A 196 5.48 1.61 -9.99
N THR A 197 5.93 1.67 -11.24
CA THR A 197 6.71 0.57 -11.86
C THR A 197 8.12 0.49 -11.29
N GLU A 198 8.71 1.62 -10.95
CA GLU A 198 10.05 1.74 -10.37
C GLU A 198 10.01 1.43 -8.86
N GLU A 199 9.10 2.07 -8.12
CA GLU A 199 8.88 1.88 -6.67
C GLU A 199 8.53 0.44 -6.27
N ALA A 200 7.86 -0.32 -7.14
CA ALA A 200 7.57 -1.73 -6.87
C ALA A 200 8.84 -2.54 -6.56
N ARG A 201 9.98 -2.14 -7.11
CA ARG A 201 11.28 -2.79 -6.86
C ARG A 201 11.87 -2.32 -5.53
N HIS A 202 11.78 -1.02 -5.22
CA HIS A 202 12.26 -0.43 -3.97
C HIS A 202 11.56 -1.03 -2.75
N ILE A 203 10.22 -1.08 -2.82
CA ILE A 203 9.38 -1.71 -1.81
C ILE A 203 9.77 -3.18 -1.60
N GLN A 204 9.98 -3.95 -2.68
CA GLN A 204 10.40 -5.35 -2.57
C GLN A 204 11.77 -5.49 -1.91
N PHE A 205 12.72 -4.61 -2.24
CA PHE A 205 14.06 -4.62 -1.68
C PHE A 205 14.08 -4.28 -0.19
N ALA A 206 13.30 -3.27 0.23
CA ALA A 206 13.12 -2.89 1.62
C ALA A 206 12.40 -3.97 2.44
N ARG A 207 11.35 -4.60 1.87
CA ARG A 207 10.64 -5.73 2.51
C ARG A 207 11.55 -6.94 2.74
N ASP A 208 12.35 -7.36 1.74
CA ASP A 208 13.35 -8.43 1.91
C ASP A 208 14.38 -8.08 2.99
N GLY A 209 14.83 -6.82 3.01
CA GLY A 209 15.75 -6.31 4.02
C GLY A 209 15.20 -6.44 5.44
N LEU A 210 13.93 -6.10 5.66
CA LEU A 210 13.27 -6.22 6.96
C LEU A 210 12.95 -7.67 7.35
N ARG A 211 12.50 -8.51 6.42
CA ARG A 211 12.25 -9.94 6.68
C ARG A 211 13.51 -10.66 7.18
N LYS A 212 14.67 -10.38 6.57
CA LYS A 212 15.95 -10.99 6.99
C LYS A 212 16.49 -10.43 8.30
N ARG A 213 16.29 -9.14 8.58
CA ARG A 213 16.84 -8.47 9.78
C ARG A 213 15.99 -8.62 11.03
N THR A 214 14.67 -8.68 10.89
CA THR A 214 13.77 -8.67 12.05
C THR A 214 13.93 -9.87 12.99
N PRO A 215 14.16 -11.12 12.50
CA PRO A 215 14.37 -12.29 13.37
C PRO A 215 15.63 -12.19 14.25
N THR A 216 16.65 -11.45 13.82
CA THR A 216 17.93 -11.29 14.53
C THR A 216 18.02 -9.96 15.28
N MET A 217 16.94 -9.17 15.27
CA MET A 217 16.91 -7.84 15.86
C MET A 217 16.89 -7.92 17.39
N PRO A 218 17.74 -7.16 18.12
CA PRO A 218 17.66 -7.06 19.57
C PRO A 218 16.27 -6.58 20.02
N TRP A 219 15.77 -7.12 21.13
CA TRP A 219 14.40 -6.85 21.58
C TRP A 219 14.10 -5.35 21.78
N ILE A 220 15.07 -4.59 22.30
CA ILE A 220 14.95 -3.14 22.51
C ILE A 220 14.78 -2.43 21.16
N THR A 221 15.64 -2.75 20.20
CA THR A 221 15.57 -2.20 18.84
C THR A 221 14.24 -2.55 18.18
N ARG A 222 13.78 -3.79 18.35
CA ARG A 222 12.47 -4.23 17.84
C ARG A 222 11.36 -3.39 18.43
N VAL A 223 11.28 -3.27 19.76
CA VAL A 223 10.26 -2.44 20.42
C VAL A 223 10.31 -0.99 19.93
N TRP A 224 11.51 -0.42 19.77
CA TRP A 224 11.67 0.94 19.25
C TRP A 224 11.15 1.08 17.81
N VAL A 225 11.65 0.28 16.87
CA VAL A 225 11.25 0.31 15.46
C VAL A 225 9.75 0.01 15.31
N SER A 226 9.22 -0.92 16.10
CA SER A 226 7.81 -1.31 16.07
C SER A 226 6.85 -0.20 16.52
N ASN A 227 7.33 0.82 17.24
CA ASN A 227 6.49 1.91 17.72
C ASN A 227 6.81 3.24 17.03
N LEU A 228 8.06 3.48 16.66
CA LEU A 228 8.50 4.71 15.98
C LEU A 228 7.78 4.91 14.64
N ASN A 229 7.44 3.84 13.92
CA ASN A 229 6.70 3.93 12.65
C ASN A 229 5.36 4.67 12.80
N GLY A 230 4.74 4.67 13.99
CA GLY A 230 3.49 5.40 14.24
C GLY A 230 3.56 6.91 14.00
N VAL A 231 4.76 7.50 14.05
CA VAL A 231 5.00 8.91 13.69
C VAL A 231 4.61 9.19 12.24
N GLY A 232 4.75 8.20 11.35
CA GLY A 232 4.31 8.28 9.96
C GLY A 232 2.84 8.68 9.85
N GLY A 233 1.96 8.16 10.71
CA GLY A 233 0.54 8.50 10.68
C GLY A 233 0.27 9.98 10.96
N LEU A 234 1.01 10.58 11.90
CA LEU A 234 0.90 12.01 12.19
C LEU A 234 1.40 12.86 11.02
N PHE A 235 2.51 12.42 10.39
CA PHE A 235 3.07 13.06 9.21
C PHE A 235 2.10 13.02 8.03
N PHE A 236 1.58 11.86 7.65
CA PHE A 236 0.65 11.75 6.52
C PHE A 236 -0.68 12.45 6.78
N ARG A 237 -1.20 12.41 8.01
CA ARG A 237 -2.38 13.20 8.40
C ARG A 237 -2.11 14.71 8.25
N TYR A 238 -0.90 15.17 8.54
CA TYR A 238 -0.51 16.56 8.29
C TYR A 238 -0.42 16.85 6.79
N LEU A 239 0.29 16.00 6.05
CA LEU A 239 0.57 16.14 4.62
C LEU A 239 -0.72 16.22 3.80
N PHE A 240 -1.61 15.25 3.96
CA PHE A 240 -2.85 15.16 3.18
C PHE A 240 -3.91 16.18 3.55
N THR A 241 -3.72 16.92 4.65
CA THR A 241 -4.65 17.97 5.08
C THR A 241 -3.90 19.27 5.35
N ASN A 242 -2.90 19.56 4.52
CA ASN A 242 -2.10 20.77 4.64
C ASN A 242 -2.98 21.99 4.36
N LYS A 243 -2.95 23.00 5.25
CA LYS A 243 -3.79 24.20 5.11
C LYS A 243 -3.54 24.95 3.80
N VAL A 244 -2.31 24.89 3.30
CA VAL A 244 -1.90 25.60 2.08
C VAL A 244 -2.71 25.18 0.87
N GLN A 245 -3.08 23.89 0.76
CA GLN A 245 -3.83 23.41 -0.40
C GLN A 245 -5.22 24.07 -0.47
N TYR A 246 -5.95 24.12 0.66
CA TYR A 246 -7.27 24.75 0.74
C TYR A 246 -7.21 26.27 0.58
N GLN A 247 -6.22 26.92 1.20
CA GLN A 247 -6.06 28.37 1.14
C GLN A 247 -5.85 28.86 -0.29
N ARG A 248 -5.13 28.10 -1.12
CA ARG A 248 -4.86 28.45 -2.52
C ARG A 248 -6.08 28.35 -3.43
N VAL A 249 -7.05 27.49 -3.10
CA VAL A 249 -8.36 27.43 -3.76
C VAL A 249 -9.27 28.60 -3.34
N GLY A 250 -8.91 29.33 -2.28
CA GLY A 250 -9.76 30.39 -1.71
C GLY A 250 -10.74 29.91 -0.62
N LEU A 251 -10.59 28.68 -0.12
CA LEU A 251 -11.43 28.13 0.95
C LEU A 251 -10.92 28.57 2.34
N ASP A 252 -11.81 28.55 3.35
CA ASP A 252 -11.37 28.62 4.76
C ASP A 252 -10.55 27.37 5.09
N ALA A 253 -9.23 27.52 5.07
CA ALA A 253 -8.29 26.44 5.28
C ALA A 253 -8.41 25.75 6.64
N ARG A 254 -8.94 26.42 7.67
CA ARG A 254 -9.17 25.79 8.99
C ARG A 254 -10.45 24.96 8.97
N ALA A 255 -11.53 25.50 8.41
CA ALA A 255 -12.79 24.78 8.28
C ALA A 255 -12.67 23.58 7.34
N ALA A 256 -12.14 23.77 6.13
CA ALA A 256 -11.90 22.73 5.14
C ALA A 256 -11.04 21.59 5.73
N ARG A 257 -9.94 21.93 6.41
CA ARG A 257 -9.10 20.93 7.07
C ARG A 257 -9.83 20.13 8.14
N ARG A 258 -10.68 20.78 8.95
CA ARG A 258 -11.48 20.07 9.98
C ARG A 258 -12.45 19.10 9.31
N MET A 259 -13.13 19.52 8.25
CA MET A 259 -14.05 18.67 7.49
C MET A 259 -13.34 17.50 6.83
N ALA A 260 -12.24 17.74 6.12
CA ALA A 260 -11.43 16.68 5.50
C ALA A 260 -10.95 15.62 6.51
N ARG A 261 -10.61 16.04 7.73
CA ARG A 261 -10.16 15.14 8.81
C ARG A 261 -11.30 14.36 9.48
N ALA A 262 -12.53 14.81 9.34
CA ALA A 262 -13.73 14.16 9.86
C ALA A 262 -14.47 13.35 8.79
N SER A 263 -14.08 13.47 7.51
CA SER A 263 -14.70 12.74 6.40
C SER A 263 -14.51 11.24 6.55
N ALA A 264 -15.63 10.51 6.63
CA ALA A 264 -15.66 9.06 6.67
C ALA A 264 -15.10 8.45 5.38
N HIS A 265 -15.44 9.04 4.23
CA HIS A 265 -14.91 8.65 2.93
C HIS A 265 -13.38 8.77 2.90
N ARG A 266 -12.85 9.90 3.36
CA ARG A 266 -11.39 10.12 3.42
C ARG A 266 -10.69 9.13 4.34
N GLN A 267 -11.34 8.72 5.43
CA GLN A 267 -10.82 7.69 6.32
C GLN A 267 -10.77 6.32 5.64
N LYS A 268 -11.81 5.93 4.88
CA LYS A 268 -11.81 4.69 4.10
C LYS A 268 -10.65 4.63 3.10
N VAL A 269 -10.43 5.72 2.34
CA VAL A 269 -9.31 5.83 1.38
C VAL A 269 -7.95 5.70 2.08
N GLN A 270 -7.76 6.32 3.26
CA GLN A 270 -6.52 6.22 4.02
C GLN A 270 -6.27 4.81 4.56
N ILE A 271 -7.31 4.14 5.05
CA ILE A 271 -7.22 2.75 5.53
C ILE A 271 -6.85 1.82 4.38
N ALA A 272 -7.52 1.94 3.22
CA ALA A 272 -7.23 1.15 2.03
C ALA A 272 -5.79 1.36 1.55
N GLY A 273 -5.33 2.62 1.49
CA GLY A 273 -3.96 2.96 1.11
C GLY A 273 -2.89 2.37 2.05
N PHE A 274 -3.17 2.30 3.36
CA PHE A 274 -2.23 1.78 4.36
C PHE A 274 -2.30 0.27 4.59
N ALA A 275 -3.37 -0.40 4.17
CA ALA A 275 -3.61 -1.81 4.47
C ALA A 275 -2.45 -2.74 4.05
N PRO A 276 -1.83 -2.61 2.85
CA PRO A 276 -0.70 -3.47 2.46
C PRO A 276 0.51 -3.34 3.40
N LEU A 277 0.83 -2.10 3.79
CA LEU A 277 1.95 -1.81 4.68
C LEU A 277 1.65 -2.28 6.10
N ALA A 278 0.41 -2.08 6.58
CA ALA A 278 -0.04 -2.57 7.87
C ALA A 278 0.10 -4.10 7.98
N ALA A 279 -0.35 -4.82 6.96
CA ALA A 279 -0.25 -6.28 6.89
C ALA A 279 1.21 -6.74 6.93
N PHE A 280 2.10 -6.09 6.17
CA PHE A 280 3.52 -6.41 6.19
C PHE A 280 4.17 -6.13 7.55
N LEU A 281 3.89 -4.96 8.15
CA LEU A 281 4.40 -4.63 9.49
C LEU A 281 3.89 -5.61 10.57
N GLU A 282 2.68 -6.14 10.42
CA GLU A 282 2.17 -7.21 11.28
C GLU A 282 2.90 -8.54 11.05
N GLU A 283 3.09 -8.93 9.80
CA GLU A 283 3.81 -10.14 9.38
C GLU A 283 5.20 -10.22 10.01
N VAL A 284 5.99 -9.14 9.92
CA VAL A 284 7.35 -9.10 10.49
C VAL A 284 7.35 -8.76 12.00
N GLY A 285 6.20 -8.45 12.59
CA GLY A 285 6.08 -8.06 14.00
C GLY A 285 6.72 -6.71 14.32
N LEU A 286 6.65 -5.77 13.37
CA LEU A 286 6.99 -4.36 13.49
C LEU A 286 5.76 -3.45 13.68
N MET A 287 4.57 -4.01 13.87
CA MET A 287 3.37 -3.27 14.28
C MET A 287 3.17 -3.30 15.81
N GLY A 288 3.88 -2.42 16.52
CA GLY A 288 3.83 -2.30 17.98
C GLY A 288 2.54 -1.63 18.49
N ARG A 289 2.27 -1.75 19.80
CA ARG A 289 1.04 -1.23 20.42
C ARG A 289 0.90 0.29 20.33
N ILE A 290 1.98 1.04 20.55
CA ILE A 290 1.98 2.50 20.47
C ILE A 290 1.89 2.93 19.01
N GLY A 291 2.70 2.30 18.13
CA GLY A 291 2.66 2.55 16.69
C GLY A 291 1.25 2.38 16.12
N ARG A 292 0.61 1.23 16.40
CA ARG A 292 -0.78 0.94 16.03
C ARG A 292 -1.75 2.01 16.54
N ARG A 293 -1.63 2.44 17.80
CA ARG A 293 -2.47 3.50 18.37
C ARG A 293 -2.30 4.83 17.64
N MET A 294 -1.07 5.18 17.25
CA MET A 294 -0.80 6.42 16.50
C MET A 294 -1.38 6.38 15.08
N TRP A 295 -1.22 5.26 14.36
CA TRP A 295 -1.83 5.06 13.04
C TRP A 295 -3.36 5.13 13.10
N ARG A 296 -3.97 4.47 14.09
CA ARG A 296 -5.41 4.53 14.36
C ARG A 296 -5.89 5.94 14.68
N ARG A 297 -5.23 6.65 15.59
CA ARG A 297 -5.57 8.05 15.91
C ARG A 297 -5.42 8.97 14.71
N SER A 298 -4.55 8.61 13.77
CA SER A 298 -4.30 9.40 12.57
C SER A 298 -5.33 9.17 11.45
N GLY A 299 -6.07 8.06 11.49
CA GLY A 299 -7.11 7.71 10.52
C GLY A 299 -6.71 6.62 9.52
N PHE A 300 -5.55 5.98 9.71
CA PHE A 300 -5.01 4.97 8.79
C PHE A 300 -5.33 3.53 9.20
N LEU A 301 -5.88 3.33 10.40
CA LEU A 301 -6.44 2.04 10.83
C LEU A 301 -7.90 2.24 11.23
N PRO A 302 -8.73 1.19 11.09
CA PRO A 302 -10.08 1.21 11.64
C PRO A 302 -10.07 1.59 13.12
N GLN A 303 -11.02 2.44 13.51
CA GLN A 303 -11.28 2.67 14.93
C GLN A 303 -11.84 1.38 15.51
N ASP A 304 -11.40 1.03 16.72
CA ASP A 304 -12.06 -0.04 17.45
C ASP A 304 -13.49 0.46 17.72
N ALA A 305 -14.50 -0.08 17.04
CA ALA A 305 -15.88 0.00 17.54
C ALA A 305 -15.81 -0.53 18.98
N GLY A 306 -16.16 0.32 19.95
CA GLY A 306 -15.90 0.07 21.36
C GLY A 306 -16.21 -1.37 21.75
N HIS A 307 -15.25 -2.02 22.41
CA HIS A 307 -15.44 -3.33 23.04
C HIS A 307 -16.18 -4.34 22.14
N ARG A 308 -15.48 -5.06 21.26
CA ARG A 308 -16.00 -6.38 20.87
C ARG A 308 -16.15 -7.15 22.19
N PRO A 309 -17.36 -7.49 22.66
CA PRO A 309 -17.46 -8.36 23.82
C PRO A 309 -16.70 -9.63 23.45
N LYS A 310 -16.00 -10.24 24.41
CA LYS A 310 -15.59 -11.64 24.27
C LYS A 310 -16.88 -12.44 24.13
N ILE A 311 -17.34 -12.63 22.89
CA ILE A 311 -18.51 -13.44 22.60
C ILE A 311 -18.12 -14.86 23.01
N ASN A 312 -18.70 -15.33 24.11
CA ASN A 312 -18.68 -16.73 24.47
C ASN A 312 -19.59 -17.46 23.47
N TRP A 313 -19.00 -17.91 22.37
CA TRP A 313 -19.65 -18.54 21.23
C TRP A 313 -20.38 -19.85 21.61
N ARG A 314 -20.07 -20.45 22.77
CA ARG A 314 -20.80 -21.63 23.28
C ARG A 314 -22.27 -21.36 23.61
N ARG A 315 -22.69 -20.09 23.72
CA ARG A 315 -24.05 -19.74 24.15
C ARG A 315 -24.98 -19.22 23.05
N ARG A 316 -24.51 -19.10 21.80
CA ARG A 316 -25.33 -18.61 20.68
C ARG A 316 -25.72 -19.69 19.66
N ILE A 317 -25.37 -20.95 19.92
CA ILE A 317 -25.83 -22.14 19.16
C ILE A 317 -27.19 -22.62 19.72
N ALA A 318 -28.02 -21.69 20.17
CA ALA A 318 -29.42 -21.98 20.44
C ALA A 318 -30.22 -20.86 19.79
N LEU A 319 -30.75 -21.19 18.60
CA LEU A 319 -31.77 -20.46 17.85
C LEU A 319 -31.25 -19.23 17.08
N GLU A 320 -30.97 -19.41 15.79
CA GLU A 320 -31.89 -19.00 14.72
C GLU A 320 -31.36 -19.44 13.32
N PRO A 321 -32.11 -20.27 12.57
CA PRO A 321 -31.81 -20.58 11.18
C PRO A 321 -32.34 -19.45 10.29
N GLY A 322 -31.46 -18.74 9.58
CA GLY A 322 -31.87 -17.72 8.60
C GLY A 322 -30.98 -16.47 8.46
N ALA A 323 -29.81 -16.39 9.10
CA ALA A 323 -28.92 -15.24 8.91
C ALA A 323 -28.20 -15.30 7.55
N GLU A 324 -28.60 -14.44 6.61
CA GLU A 324 -27.91 -14.27 5.32
C GLU A 324 -26.52 -13.64 5.51
N PRO A 325 -25.50 -14.08 4.73
CA PRO A 325 -24.17 -13.50 4.78
C PRO A 325 -24.13 -12.10 4.13
N SER A 326 -23.36 -11.18 4.72
CA SER A 326 -23.14 -9.83 4.17
C SER A 326 -22.13 -9.87 3.02
N MET A 327 -22.52 -9.32 1.86
CA MET A 327 -21.70 -9.18 0.65
C MET A 327 -21.07 -7.78 0.60
N ASP A 328 -19.74 -7.69 0.55
CA ASP A 328 -18.98 -6.51 0.10
C ASP A 328 -18.21 -6.94 -1.18
N GLU A 329 -18.30 -6.12 -2.23
CA GLU A 329 -18.26 -6.42 -3.69
C GLU A 329 -17.15 -7.32 -4.31
N ASP A 330 -16.18 -7.87 -3.58
CA ASP A 330 -15.17 -8.79 -4.16
C ASP A 330 -14.68 -9.87 -3.16
N VAL A 331 -15.40 -10.01 -2.04
CA VAL A 331 -14.95 -10.82 -0.91
C VAL A 331 -16.08 -11.70 -0.39
N TYR A 332 -15.91 -13.02 -0.51
CA TYR A 332 -16.79 -14.00 0.12
C TYR A 332 -16.27 -14.33 1.52
N GLU A 333 -17.09 -14.08 2.55
CA GLU A 333 -16.87 -14.59 3.91
C GLU A 333 -18.03 -15.50 4.33
N GLY A 334 -17.78 -16.79 4.48
CA GLY A 334 -18.86 -17.72 4.78
C GLY A 334 -18.43 -19.17 4.99
N PRO A 335 -19.40 -20.06 5.24
CA PRO A 335 -19.15 -21.48 5.44
C PRO A 335 -18.77 -22.17 4.11
N ALA A 336 -17.82 -23.09 4.18
CA ALA A 336 -17.41 -23.94 3.08
C ALA A 336 -17.07 -25.35 3.58
N VAL A 337 -16.97 -26.29 2.64
CA VAL A 337 -16.49 -27.65 2.91
C VAL A 337 -15.23 -27.89 2.09
N VAL A 338 -14.13 -28.24 2.76
CA VAL A 338 -12.89 -28.65 2.10
C VAL A 338 -12.81 -30.17 2.10
N HIS A 339 -12.64 -30.75 0.92
CA HIS A 339 -12.41 -32.19 0.74
C HIS A 339 -10.91 -32.43 0.59
N ALA A 340 -10.29 -33.04 1.59
CA ALA A 340 -8.86 -33.33 1.64
C ALA A 340 -8.63 -34.75 2.19
N ALA A 341 -7.73 -35.53 1.58
CA ALA A 341 -7.36 -36.88 2.03
C ALA A 341 -8.57 -37.81 2.34
N GLU A 342 -9.57 -37.81 1.44
CA GLU A 342 -10.83 -38.58 1.56
C GLU A 342 -11.73 -38.22 2.75
N ARG A 343 -11.52 -37.06 3.39
CA ARG A 343 -12.37 -36.52 4.45
C ARG A 343 -12.93 -35.14 4.10
N GLU A 344 -14.09 -34.85 4.66
CA GLU A 344 -14.75 -33.55 4.55
C GLU A 344 -14.52 -32.73 5.80
N HIS A 345 -14.11 -31.48 5.61
CA HIS A 345 -13.82 -30.53 6.68
C HIS A 345 -14.75 -29.33 6.53
N ALA A 346 -15.70 -29.19 7.45
CA ALA A 346 -16.51 -27.99 7.55
C ALA A 346 -15.64 -26.85 8.10
N VAL A 347 -15.55 -25.76 7.33
CA VAL A 347 -14.68 -24.62 7.61
C VAL A 347 -15.41 -23.30 7.33
N ARG A 348 -14.91 -22.20 7.87
CA ARG A 348 -15.16 -20.86 7.32
C ARG A 348 -14.00 -20.41 6.46
N VAL A 349 -14.32 -19.77 5.35
CA VAL A 349 -13.35 -19.19 4.43
C VAL A 349 -13.59 -17.71 4.23
N LEU A 350 -12.50 -16.98 4.01
CA LEU A 350 -12.51 -15.63 3.47
C LEU A 350 -11.80 -15.68 2.12
N LEU A 351 -12.51 -15.47 1.02
CA LEU A 351 -12.01 -15.60 -0.34
C LEU A 351 -12.18 -14.28 -1.11
N THR A 352 -11.26 -14.00 -2.02
CA THR A 352 -11.34 -12.90 -2.97
C THR A 352 -10.79 -13.34 -4.33
N GLY A 353 -11.21 -12.70 -5.42
CA GLY A 353 -10.77 -13.05 -6.76
C GLY A 353 -10.58 -11.86 -7.69
N HIS A 354 -9.91 -12.09 -8.80
CA HIS A 354 -9.70 -11.10 -9.88
C HIS A 354 -9.49 -11.81 -11.22
N LEU A 355 -9.78 -11.12 -12.32
CA LEU A 355 -9.50 -11.61 -13.67
C LEU A 355 -8.03 -11.38 -14.05
N GLY A 356 -7.34 -12.44 -14.47
CA GLY A 356 -5.96 -12.38 -14.95
C GLY A 356 -5.86 -11.59 -16.26
N PRO A 357 -5.04 -10.52 -16.35
CA PRO A 357 -5.00 -9.64 -17.52
C PRO A 357 -4.30 -10.24 -18.75
N ILE A 358 -3.64 -11.40 -18.60
CA ILE A 358 -2.82 -12.01 -19.65
C ILE A 358 -3.54 -13.21 -20.30
N ASP A 359 -4.26 -14.00 -19.51
CA ASP A 359 -4.90 -15.23 -19.94
C ASP A 359 -6.43 -15.19 -19.81
N GLY A 360 -7.00 -14.09 -19.30
CA GLY A 360 -8.44 -13.94 -19.07
C GLY A 360 -9.00 -14.91 -18.03
N ARG A 361 -8.13 -15.59 -17.25
CA ARG A 361 -8.58 -16.59 -16.27
C ARG A 361 -8.85 -15.91 -14.94
N TYR A 362 -10.03 -16.19 -14.36
CA TYR A 362 -10.35 -15.74 -13.01
C TYR A 362 -9.47 -16.49 -11.99
N ARG A 363 -8.82 -15.75 -11.10
CA ARG A 363 -7.92 -16.27 -10.07
C ARG A 363 -8.44 -15.84 -8.73
N TRP A 364 -8.59 -16.78 -7.80
CA TRP A 364 -9.12 -16.51 -6.48
C TRP A 364 -8.23 -17.12 -5.40
N GLN A 365 -8.17 -16.46 -4.26
CA GLN A 365 -7.35 -16.85 -3.12
C GLN A 365 -7.99 -16.40 -1.81
N GLY A 366 -7.57 -17.00 -0.71
CA GLY A 366 -8.13 -16.66 0.59
C GLY A 366 -7.55 -17.47 1.74
N SER A 367 -8.25 -17.40 2.88
CA SER A 367 -7.86 -18.06 4.12
C SER A 367 -8.98 -18.93 4.66
N ILE A 368 -8.62 -20.13 5.12
CA ILE A 368 -9.44 -21.00 5.95
C ILE A 368 -9.27 -20.53 7.40
N LEU A 369 -10.34 -19.99 7.97
CA LEU A 369 -10.36 -19.28 9.25
C LEU A 369 -10.47 -20.23 10.45
N ASP A 370 -11.15 -21.35 10.28
CA ASP A 370 -11.34 -22.40 11.28
C ASP A 370 -11.52 -23.78 10.63
N GLY A 371 -11.34 -24.85 11.42
CA GLY A 371 -11.50 -26.25 11.01
C GLY A 371 -10.26 -27.12 11.25
N ASP A 372 -10.49 -28.38 11.60
CA ASP A 372 -9.44 -29.37 11.84
C ASP A 372 -8.93 -29.93 10.51
N MET A 373 -8.08 -29.14 9.84
CA MET A 373 -7.51 -29.48 8.52
C MET A 373 -6.25 -30.35 8.66
N PRO A 374 -6.07 -31.38 7.80
CA PRO A 374 -4.83 -32.15 7.78
C PRO A 374 -3.63 -31.24 7.46
N ALA A 375 -2.55 -31.41 8.21
CA ALA A 375 -1.35 -30.61 8.06
C ALA A 375 -0.63 -30.94 6.74
N GLY A 376 -0.76 -30.07 5.73
CA GLY A 376 0.03 -30.18 4.50
C GLY A 376 -0.43 -29.22 3.41
N ALA A 377 0.52 -28.69 2.63
CA ALA A 377 0.21 -28.01 1.37
C ALA A 377 -0.08 -29.06 0.29
N GLY A 378 -1.19 -28.93 -0.43
CA GLY A 378 -1.63 -29.96 -1.38
C GLY A 378 -2.93 -29.62 -2.11
N PRO A 379 -3.27 -30.38 -3.17
CA PRO A 379 -4.53 -30.22 -3.90
C PRO A 379 -5.71 -30.60 -3.00
N VAL A 380 -6.78 -29.81 -3.07
CA VAL A 380 -8.04 -30.03 -2.35
C VAL A 380 -9.22 -29.65 -3.24
N ARG A 381 -10.43 -30.08 -2.89
CA ARG A 381 -11.66 -29.51 -3.47
C ARG A 381 -12.35 -28.62 -2.45
N LEU A 382 -12.85 -27.47 -2.89
CA LEU A 382 -13.58 -26.52 -2.06
C LEU A 382 -15.02 -26.43 -2.53
N THR A 383 -15.96 -26.63 -1.61
CA THR A 383 -17.40 -26.57 -1.87
C THR A 383 -18.03 -25.42 -1.09
N ILE A 384 -18.77 -24.56 -1.78
CA ILE A 384 -19.60 -23.47 -1.20
C ILE A 384 -20.99 -23.59 -1.81
N GLY A 385 -22.02 -23.72 -0.95
CA GLY A 385 -23.38 -23.99 -1.42
C GLY A 385 -23.44 -25.26 -2.27
N SER A 386 -23.83 -25.16 -3.54
CA SER A 386 -23.91 -26.26 -4.51
C SER A 386 -22.70 -26.38 -5.45
N ARG A 387 -21.71 -25.49 -5.33
CA ARG A 387 -20.56 -25.42 -6.27
C ARG A 387 -19.31 -26.01 -5.64
N THR A 388 -18.63 -26.86 -6.39
CA THR A 388 -17.36 -27.50 -5.98
C THR A 388 -16.29 -27.23 -7.02
N VAL A 389 -15.12 -26.78 -6.57
CA VAL A 389 -13.99 -26.43 -7.45
C VAL A 389 -12.68 -27.05 -6.95
N ASP A 390 -11.76 -27.28 -7.88
CA ASP A 390 -10.40 -27.66 -7.55
C ASP A 390 -9.62 -26.45 -7.00
N ALA A 391 -8.90 -26.69 -5.91
CA ALA A 391 -8.14 -25.69 -5.20
C ALA A 391 -6.85 -26.29 -4.65
N ARG A 392 -5.99 -25.43 -4.10
CA ARG A 392 -4.75 -25.86 -3.47
C ARG A 392 -4.55 -25.12 -2.16
N ILE A 393 -4.25 -25.86 -1.11
CA ILE A 393 -3.71 -25.28 0.12
C ILE A 393 -2.25 -24.94 -0.15
N THR A 394 -1.90 -23.67 -0.05
CA THR A 394 -0.58 -23.16 -0.39
C THR A 394 0.37 -23.19 0.81
N GLU A 395 -0.12 -22.84 2.00
CA GLU A 395 0.67 -22.82 3.23
C GLU A 395 -0.19 -22.81 4.50
N ARG A 396 0.41 -23.16 5.64
CA ARG A 396 -0.16 -22.97 6.98
C ARG A 396 0.49 -21.74 7.61
N THR A 397 -0.31 -20.77 8.01
CA THR A 397 0.18 -19.55 8.65
C THR A 397 0.65 -19.83 10.08
N ALA A 398 1.49 -18.95 10.63
CA ALA A 398 1.95 -19.03 12.03
C ALA A 398 0.82 -18.87 13.06
N GLN A 399 -0.37 -18.42 12.64
CA GLN A 399 -1.57 -18.28 13.47
C GLN A 399 -2.47 -19.52 13.42
N GLY A 400 -2.08 -20.56 12.69
CA GLY A 400 -2.81 -21.82 12.58
C GLY A 400 -3.87 -21.87 11.49
N THR A 401 -4.06 -20.79 10.72
CA THR A 401 -4.95 -20.73 9.55
C THR A 401 -4.26 -21.29 8.30
N PHE A 402 -5.02 -21.66 7.27
CA PHE A 402 -4.48 -22.19 6.02
C PHE A 402 -4.81 -21.27 4.86
N SER A 403 -3.83 -21.00 4.00
CA SER A 403 -4.03 -20.25 2.75
C SER A 403 -4.52 -21.20 1.66
N ILE A 404 -5.56 -20.80 0.93
CA ILE A 404 -6.16 -21.57 -0.17
C ILE A 404 -6.26 -20.72 -1.44
N ALA A 405 -5.99 -21.31 -2.60
CA ALA A 405 -6.08 -20.64 -3.89
C ALA A 405 -6.59 -21.57 -5.00
N GLY A 406 -7.22 -20.99 -6.02
CA GLY A 406 -7.69 -21.69 -7.21
C GLY A 406 -7.69 -20.81 -8.46
N VAL A 407 -7.88 -21.45 -9.61
CA VAL A 407 -7.93 -20.80 -10.93
C VAL A 407 -9.18 -21.31 -11.66
N GLY A 408 -9.93 -20.40 -12.27
CA GLY A 408 -11.23 -20.67 -12.88
C GLY A 408 -12.37 -19.98 -12.14
N GLU A 409 -13.60 -20.32 -12.50
CA GLU A 409 -14.80 -19.82 -11.84
C GLU A 409 -14.75 -20.12 -10.33
N PRO A 410 -15.01 -19.13 -9.46
CA PRO A 410 -14.95 -19.34 -8.03
C PRO A 410 -16.15 -20.16 -7.53
N PRO A 411 -16.02 -20.81 -6.35
CA PRO A 411 -17.11 -21.59 -5.76
C PRO A 411 -18.20 -20.71 -5.14
N PHE A 412 -17.97 -19.40 -4.99
CA PHE A 412 -18.96 -18.42 -4.54
C PHE A 412 -19.64 -17.74 -5.74
N PRO A 413 -20.91 -17.29 -5.60
CA PRO A 413 -21.60 -16.58 -6.68
C PRO A 413 -20.83 -15.31 -7.08
N LEU A 414 -20.67 -15.12 -8.38
CA LEU A 414 -20.25 -13.86 -8.99
C LEU A 414 -21.51 -13.12 -9.42
N ASP A 415 -21.57 -11.81 -9.24
CA ASP A 415 -22.67 -11.03 -9.82
C ASP A 415 -22.60 -11.13 -11.36
N ASP A 416 -23.77 -11.33 -11.99
CA ASP A 416 -23.88 -11.41 -13.44
C ASP A 416 -23.39 -10.10 -14.08
N VAL A 417 -22.26 -10.16 -14.78
CA VAL A 417 -21.78 -9.03 -15.59
C VAL A 417 -22.66 -8.95 -16.84
N GLU A 418 -23.63 -8.03 -16.85
CA GLU A 418 -24.34 -7.66 -18.08
C GLU A 418 -23.35 -7.01 -19.06
N ILE A 419 -22.87 -7.79 -20.03
CA ILE A 419 -22.12 -7.28 -21.17
C ILE A 419 -23.13 -6.69 -22.15
N THR A 420 -23.31 -5.36 -22.12
CA THR A 420 -24.02 -4.65 -23.18
C THR A 420 -23.13 -4.63 -24.42
N VAL A 421 -23.34 -5.55 -25.36
CA VAL A 421 -22.74 -5.46 -26.70
C VAL A 421 -23.52 -4.42 -27.48
N ALA A 422 -22.90 -3.26 -27.72
CA ALA A 422 -23.46 -2.26 -28.63
C ALA A 422 -23.44 -2.82 -30.07
N GLY A 423 -24.63 -2.99 -30.65
CA GLY A 423 -24.84 -3.24 -32.08
C GLY A 423 -24.96 -1.95 -32.88
#